data_AF-A0A418XB58-F1
#
_entry.id   AF-A0A418XB58-F1
#
_cell.length_a   1.000
_cell.length_b   1.000
_cell.length_c   1.000
_cell.angle_alpha   90.00
_cell.angle_beta   90.00
_cell.angle_gamma   90.00
#
_symmetry.space_group_name_H-M   'P 1'
#
loop_
_entity.id
_entity.type
_entity.pdbx_description
1 polymer ?
#
loop_
_entity_poly.entity_id
_entity_poly.type
_entity_poly.pdbx_seq_one_letter_code
_entity_poly.pdbx_strand_id
1 'polypeptide(L)'
;MEDLIKNYTASASIVLQDNEALAAASSGLREIFSRSVINEHKEKVRNHFQILLKLDEQYTKHLSPQGTINELSMKSAQIQILSQARSMFVGAIKNYESSLTELEGQFQFKVSTTLAIVAILISILLTG
;
A
#
# COMPACT_ATOMS: atom_id res chain seq x y z
N MET A 1 -15.70 -18.14 7.54
CA MET A 1 -15.20 -16.95 8.27
C MET A 1 -13.71 -17.07 8.55
N GLU A 2 -13.21 -18.23 8.96
CA GLU A 2 -11.77 -18.52 9.06
C GLU A 2 -11.02 -18.30 7.75
N ASP A 3 -11.59 -18.73 6.60
CA ASP A 3 -10.98 -18.46 5.29
C ASP A 3 -10.83 -16.97 5.00
N LEU A 4 -11.81 -16.15 5.39
CA LEU A 4 -11.77 -14.71 5.24
C LEU A 4 -10.68 -14.08 6.12
N ILE A 5 -10.57 -14.51 7.38
CA ILE A 5 -9.49 -14.10 8.29
C ILE A 5 -8.13 -14.43 7.65
N LYS A 6 -7.96 -15.68 7.18
CA LYS A 6 -6.74 -16.12 6.51
C LYS A 6 -6.42 -15.29 5.27
N ASN A 7 -7.42 -15.00 4.44
CA ASN A 7 -7.25 -14.22 3.22
C ASN A 7 -6.87 -12.76 3.52
N TYR A 8 -7.48 -12.13 4.52
CA TYR A 8 -7.10 -10.80 4.96
C TYR A 8 -5.67 -10.77 5.49
N THR A 9 -5.30 -11.70 6.37
CA THR A 9 -3.95 -11.78 6.94
C THR A 9 -2.89 -12.09 5.88
N ALA A 10 -3.17 -13.01 4.96
CA ALA A 10 -2.26 -13.34 3.85
C ALA A 10 -2.08 -12.13 2.93
N SER A 11 -3.17 -11.44 2.58
CA SER A 11 -3.09 -10.24 1.73
C SER A 11 -2.32 -9.09 2.42
N ALA A 12 -2.49 -8.92 3.74
CA ALA A 12 -1.70 -7.98 4.53
C ALA A 12 -0.20 -8.31 4.47
N SER A 13 0.16 -9.59 4.59
CA SER A 13 1.56 -10.03 4.48
C SER A 13 2.16 -9.75 3.11
N ILE A 14 1.39 -9.95 2.04
CA ILE A 14 1.84 -9.65 0.66
C ILE A 14 2.06 -8.15 0.49
N VAL A 15 1.16 -7.30 0.98
CA VAL A 15 1.35 -5.84 0.94
C VAL A 15 2.62 -5.42 1.69
N LEU A 16 2.90 -6.01 2.85
CA LEU A 16 4.12 -5.71 3.59
C LEU A 16 5.38 -6.09 2.79
N GLN A 17 5.38 -7.25 2.12
CA GLN A 17 6.48 -7.66 1.24
C GLN A 17 6.66 -6.71 0.04
N ASP A 18 5.56 -6.28 -0.57
CA ASP A 18 5.61 -5.30 -1.66
C ASP A 18 6.13 -3.92 -1.19
N ASN A 19 5.79 -3.52 0.03
CA ASN A 19 6.30 -2.29 0.64
C ASN A 19 7.79 -2.40 0.99
N GLU A 20 8.24 -3.55 1.47
CA GLU A 20 9.68 -3.84 1.68
C GLU A 20 10.44 -3.80 0.35
N ALA A 21 9.87 -4.34 -0.72
CA ALA A 21 10.46 -4.28 -2.06
C ALA A 21 10.58 -2.83 -2.57
N LEU A 22 9.57 -1.99 -2.30
CA LEU A 22 9.62 -0.55 -2.59
C LEU A 22 10.75 0.15 -1.82
N ALA A 23 10.92 -0.16 -0.53
CA ALA A 23 11.98 0.40 0.30
C ALA A 23 13.39 -0.08 -0.12
N ALA A 24 13.51 -1.34 -0.55
CA ALA A 24 14.76 -1.87 -1.09
C ALA A 24 15.13 -1.19 -2.43
N ALA A 25 14.13 -0.94 -3.28
CA ALA A 25 14.34 -0.21 -4.53
C ALA A 25 14.80 1.23 -4.31
N SER A 26 14.43 1.87 -3.18
CA SER A 26 14.78 3.27 -2.91
C SER A 26 16.15 3.46 -2.28
N SER A 27 16.70 2.41 -1.64
CA SER A 27 17.97 2.44 -0.91
C SER A 27 19.18 2.04 -1.75
N GLY A 28 18.99 1.48 -2.95
CA GLY A 28 20.07 1.14 -3.87
C GLY A 28 20.68 2.36 -4.58
N LEU A 29 22.01 2.48 -4.56
CA LEU A 29 22.82 3.42 -5.38
C LEU A 29 22.64 3.25 -6.92
N ARG A 30 21.81 2.31 -7.37
CA ARG A 30 21.39 2.22 -8.78
C ARG A 30 20.25 3.22 -9.01
N GLU A 31 20.69 4.40 -9.40
CA GLU A 31 20.01 5.65 -9.69
C GLU A 31 18.95 5.60 -10.80
N ILE A 32 18.09 4.59 -10.82
CA ILE A 32 16.93 4.55 -11.71
C ILE A 32 15.69 4.24 -10.89
N PHE A 33 15.41 5.10 -9.91
CA PHE A 33 14.04 5.35 -9.49
C PHE A 33 13.34 6.01 -10.68
N SER A 34 12.95 5.22 -11.66
CA SER A 34 12.25 5.72 -12.84
C SER A 34 10.77 5.89 -12.51
N ARG A 35 10.10 6.78 -13.26
CA ARG A 35 8.64 6.84 -13.27
C ARG A 35 8.00 5.45 -13.51
N SER A 36 8.69 4.55 -14.21
CA SER A 36 8.21 3.18 -14.44
C SER A 36 8.08 2.37 -13.15
N VAL A 37 9.08 2.43 -12.26
CA VAL A 37 9.04 1.71 -10.97
C VAL A 37 7.92 2.26 -10.09
N ILE A 38 7.84 3.59 -9.99
CA ILE A 38 6.75 4.27 -9.28
C ILE A 38 5.37 3.83 -9.81
N ASN A 39 5.20 3.82 -11.13
CA ASN A 39 3.95 3.41 -11.76
C ASN A 39 3.63 1.92 -11.51
N GLU A 40 4.63 1.03 -11.53
CA GLU A 40 4.45 -0.38 -11.20
C GLU A 40 3.92 -0.55 -9.76
N HIS A 41 4.52 0.15 -8.80
CA HIS A 41 4.07 0.10 -7.41
C HIS A 41 2.69 0.75 -7.21
N LYS A 42 2.33 1.78 -7.98
CA LYS A 42 0.96 2.33 -8.02
C LYS A 42 -0.07 1.29 -8.48
N GLU A 43 0.25 0.53 -9.52
CA GLU A 43 -0.62 -0.55 -9.98
C GLU A 43 -0.73 -1.67 -8.93
N LYS A 44 0.35 -2.00 -8.21
CA LYS A 44 0.28 -2.95 -7.08
C LYS A 44 -0.66 -2.45 -5.98
N VAL A 45 -0.56 -1.19 -5.57
CA VAL A 45 -1.49 -0.58 -4.60
C VAL A 45 -2.93 -0.68 -5.08
N ARG A 46 -3.19 -0.35 -6.36
CA ARG A 46 -4.52 -0.48 -6.97
C ARG A 46 -5.04 -1.91 -6.93
N ASN A 47 -4.20 -2.90 -7.22
CA ASN A 47 -4.57 -4.33 -7.16
C ASN A 47 -4.91 -4.76 -5.74
N HIS A 48 -4.15 -4.29 -4.73
CA HIS A 48 -4.46 -4.57 -3.33
C HIS A 48 -5.79 -3.98 -2.89
N PHE A 49 -6.14 -2.77 -3.35
CA PHE A 49 -7.48 -2.21 -3.14
C PHE A 49 -8.59 -3.04 -3.80
N GLN A 50 -8.36 -3.56 -5.01
CA GLN A 50 -9.33 -4.44 -5.66
C GLN A 50 -9.54 -5.74 -4.89
N ILE A 51 -8.46 -6.32 -4.32
CA ILE A 51 -8.55 -7.50 -3.45
C ILE A 51 -9.34 -7.15 -2.18
N LEU A 52 -9.05 -6.02 -1.55
CA LEU A 52 -9.79 -5.53 -0.37
C LEU A 52 -11.29 -5.42 -0.65
N LEU A 53 -11.68 -4.81 -1.78
CA LEU A 53 -13.09 -4.69 -2.16
C LEU A 53 -13.77 -6.06 -2.32
N LYS A 54 -13.11 -7.02 -2.98
CA LYS A 54 -13.63 -8.39 -3.15
C LYS A 54 -13.80 -9.12 -1.83
N LEU A 55 -12.89 -8.90 -0.88
CA LEU A 55 -12.99 -9.49 0.46
C LEU A 55 -14.08 -8.79 1.28
N ASP A 56 -14.22 -7.47 1.17
CA ASP A 56 -15.25 -6.68 1.87
C ASP A 56 -16.67 -7.04 1.42
N GLU A 57 -16.86 -7.36 0.14
CA GLU A 57 -18.13 -7.92 -0.36
C GLU A 57 -18.51 -9.24 0.32
N GLN A 58 -17.53 -10.06 0.70
CA GLN A 58 -17.77 -11.30 1.45
C GLN A 58 -17.95 -11.03 2.94
N TYR A 59 -17.19 -10.09 3.50
CA TYR A 59 -17.31 -9.62 4.88
C TYR A 59 -18.72 -9.15 5.20
N THR A 60 -19.30 -8.31 4.34
CA THR A 60 -20.65 -7.75 4.54
C THR A 60 -21.75 -8.80 4.63
N LYS A 61 -21.60 -9.94 3.94
CA LYS A 61 -22.55 -11.08 4.02
C LYS A 61 -22.60 -11.70 5.42
N HIS A 62 -21.56 -11.52 6.22
CA HIS A 62 -21.50 -12.06 7.59
C HIS A 62 -22.09 -11.11 8.65
N LEU A 63 -22.43 -9.87 8.29
CA LEU A 63 -22.91 -8.85 9.24
C LEU A 63 -24.39 -9.00 9.62
N SER A 64 -25.17 -9.81 8.91
CA SER A 64 -26.59 -9.97 9.21
C SER A 64 -26.81 -10.68 10.57
N PRO A 65 -27.63 -10.14 11.49
CA PRO A 65 -27.98 -10.83 12.71
C PRO A 65 -28.93 -11.99 12.38
N GLN A 66 -28.43 -13.22 12.52
CA GLN A 66 -29.21 -14.44 12.34
C GLN A 66 -28.77 -15.43 13.42
N GLY A 67 -29.73 -16.05 14.10
CA GLY A 67 -29.49 -17.04 15.14
C GLY A 67 -30.08 -16.67 16.50
N THR A 68 -29.97 -17.61 17.43
CA THR A 68 -30.26 -17.49 18.86
C THR A 68 -29.27 -16.57 19.58
N ILE A 69 -29.56 -16.18 20.82
CA ILE A 69 -28.71 -15.28 21.63
C ILE A 69 -27.26 -15.81 21.78
N ASN A 70 -27.09 -17.11 22.01
CA ASN A 70 -25.77 -17.73 22.13
C ASN A 70 -25.01 -17.71 20.79
N GLU A 71 -25.70 -17.99 19.69
CA GLU A 71 -25.11 -17.93 18.35
C GLU A 71 -24.72 -16.50 17.95
N LEU A 72 -25.51 -15.51 18.35
CA LEU A 72 -25.18 -14.08 18.15
C LEU A 72 -23.93 -13.66 18.94
N SER A 73 -23.77 -14.15 20.17
CA SER A 73 -22.57 -13.88 20.99
C SER A 73 -21.30 -14.46 20.36
N MET A 74 -21.34 -15.75 19.95
CA MET A 74 -20.21 -16.38 19.25
C MET A 74 -19.92 -15.68 17.91
N LYS A 75 -20.95 -15.36 17.13
CA LYS A 75 -20.81 -14.65 15.86
C LYS A 75 -20.21 -13.26 16.04
N SER A 76 -20.58 -12.54 17.11
CA SER A 76 -20.01 -11.24 17.47
C SER A 76 -18.49 -11.35 17.71
N ALA A 77 -18.06 -12.35 18.48
CA ALA A 77 -16.63 -12.59 18.70
C ALA A 77 -15.88 -12.90 17.40
N GLN A 78 -16.46 -13.72 16.51
CA GLN A 78 -15.85 -14.03 15.22
C GLN A 78 -15.77 -12.80 14.29
N ILE A 79 -16.80 -11.94 14.29
CA ILE A 79 -16.81 -10.68 13.54
C ILE A 79 -15.73 -9.72 14.08
N GLN A 80 -15.49 -9.68 15.39
CA GLN A 80 -14.40 -8.86 15.96
C GLN A 80 -13.03 -9.32 15.44
N ILE A 81 -12.76 -10.63 15.47
CA ILE A 81 -11.50 -11.19 14.95
C ILE A 81 -11.36 -10.88 13.45
N LEU A 82 -12.44 -11.04 12.68
CA LEU A 82 -12.44 -10.74 11.26
C LEU A 82 -12.21 -9.25 10.97
N SER A 83 -12.84 -8.37 11.76
CA SER A 83 -12.64 -6.92 11.68
C SER A 83 -11.17 -6.54 11.97
N GLN A 84 -10.54 -7.20 12.95
CA GLN A 84 -9.12 -7.01 13.24
C GLN A 84 -8.24 -7.43 12.05
N ALA A 85 -8.50 -8.59 11.44
CA ALA A 85 -7.76 -9.04 10.26
C ALA A 85 -7.93 -8.08 9.07
N ARG A 86 -9.15 -7.58 8.84
CA ARG A 86 -9.42 -6.54 7.84
C ARG A 86 -8.65 -5.26 8.15
N SER A 87 -8.65 -4.81 9.40
CA SER A 87 -7.92 -3.62 9.85
C SER A 87 -6.42 -3.73 9.58
N MET A 88 -5.83 -4.91 9.80
CA MET A 88 -4.42 -5.16 9.45
C MET A 88 -4.17 -5.01 7.96
N PHE A 89 -5.03 -5.54 7.09
CA PHE A 89 -4.88 -5.41 5.64
C PHE A 89 -5.02 -3.95 5.17
N VAL A 90 -6.05 -3.24 5.67
CA VAL A 90 -6.26 -1.81 5.37
C VAL A 90 -5.07 -0.98 5.83
N GLY A 91 -4.56 -1.25 7.04
CA GLY A 91 -3.39 -0.58 7.59
C GLY A 91 -2.14 -0.81 6.74
N ALA A 92 -1.91 -2.04 6.28
CA ALA A 92 -0.79 -2.36 5.40
C ALA A 92 -0.87 -1.59 4.08
N ILE A 93 -2.05 -1.54 3.43
CA ILE A 93 -2.25 -0.78 2.17
C ILE A 93 -1.98 0.71 2.40
N LYS A 94 -2.54 1.28 3.47
CA LYS A 94 -2.36 2.70 3.80
C LYS A 94 -0.89 3.05 4.03
N ASN A 95 -0.16 2.20 4.75
CA ASN A 95 1.26 2.41 5.00
C ASN A 95 2.06 2.34 3.70
N TYR A 96 1.75 1.38 2.84
CA TYR A 96 2.39 1.24 1.53
C TYR A 96 2.12 2.46 0.61
N GLU A 97 0.88 2.95 0.55
CA GLU A 97 0.52 4.17 -0.18
C GLU A 97 1.28 5.41 0.35
N SER A 98 1.41 5.51 1.68
CA SER A 98 2.18 6.59 2.31
C SER A 98 3.66 6.52 1.94
N SER A 99 4.28 5.34 2.02
CA SER A 99 5.69 5.15 1.63
C SER A 99 5.92 5.46 0.14
N LEU A 100 4.98 5.08 -0.72
CA LEU A 100 5.04 5.40 -2.15
C LEU A 100 4.94 6.91 -2.39
N THR A 101 4.00 7.60 -1.73
CA THR A 101 3.83 9.05 -1.85
C THR A 101 5.08 9.81 -1.39
N GLU A 102 5.69 9.39 -0.29
CA GLU A 102 6.94 9.97 0.20
C GLU A 102 8.07 9.82 -0.83
N LEU A 103 8.21 8.63 -1.42
CA LEU A 103 9.21 8.35 -2.43
C LEU A 103 8.98 9.13 -3.73
N GLU A 104 7.73 9.31 -4.15
CA GLU A 104 7.39 10.19 -5.28
C GLU A 104 7.84 11.63 -5.04
N GLY A 105 7.61 12.15 -3.83
CA GLY A 105 8.06 13.49 -3.43
C GLY A 105 9.58 13.63 -3.49
N GLN A 106 10.30 12.64 -2.96
CA GLN A 106 11.77 12.61 -3.01
C GLN A 106 12.30 12.56 -4.45
N PHE A 107 11.66 11.77 -5.32
CA PHE A 107 12.03 11.69 -6.74
C PHE A 107 11.83 13.03 -7.45
N GLN A 108 10.67 13.68 -7.28
CA GLN A 108 10.39 14.97 -7.89
C GLN A 108 11.35 16.06 -7.43
N PHE A 109 11.71 16.06 -6.13
CA PHE A 109 12.69 16.97 -5.58
C PHE A 109 14.06 16.79 -6.25
N LYS A 110 14.57 15.56 -6.33
CA LYS A 110 15.85 15.26 -6.99
C LYS A 110 15.89 15.75 -8.43
N VAL A 111 14.84 15.46 -9.23
CA VAL A 111 14.75 15.92 -10.63
C VAL A 111 14.80 17.44 -10.73
N SER A 112 14.04 18.14 -9.87
CA SER A 112 14.02 19.61 -9.84
C SER A 112 15.38 20.20 -9.48
N THR A 113 16.04 19.65 -8.45
CA THR A 113 17.37 20.10 -8.02
C THR A 113 18.42 19.87 -9.10
N THR A 114 18.43 18.70 -9.76
CA THR A 114 19.35 18.42 -10.87
C THR A 114 19.14 19.40 -12.02
N LEU A 115 17.89 19.68 -12.39
CA LEU A 115 17.58 20.65 -13.44
C LEU A 115 18.08 22.05 -13.07
N ALA A 116 17.89 22.47 -11.82
CA ALA A 116 18.39 23.74 -11.32
C ALA A 116 19.92 23.83 -11.38
N ILE A 117 20.64 22.78 -10.98
CA ILE A 117 22.11 22.73 -11.06
C ILE A 117 22.58 22.83 -12.52
N VAL A 118 21.95 22.08 -13.43
CA VAL A 118 22.27 22.15 -14.87
C VAL A 118 22.03 23.55 -15.42
N ALA A 119 20.91 24.19 -15.06
CA ALA A 119 20.61 25.56 -15.47
C ALA A 119 21.65 26.57 -14.96
N ILE A 120 22.11 26.42 -13.72
CA ILE A 120 23.18 27.25 -13.14
C ILE A 120 24.49 27.07 -13.92
N LEU A 121 24.89 25.82 -14.22
CA LEU A 121 26.11 25.54 -14.99
C LEU A 121 26.07 26.15 -16.40
N ILE A 122 24.94 26.00 -17.11
CA ILE A 122 24.73 26.60 -18.42
C ILE A 122 24.80 28.14 -18.34
N SER A 123 24.22 28.73 -17.29
CA SER A 123 24.25 30.18 -17.10
C SER A 123 25.66 30.71 -16.88
N ILE A 124 26.49 30.01 -16.11
CA ILE A 124 27.90 30.35 -15.90
C ILE A 124 28.69 30.25 -17.22
N LEU A 125 28.46 29.20 -18.02
CA LEU A 125 29.12 29.02 -19.32
C LEU A 125 28.74 30.08 -20.35
N LEU A 126 27.54 30.65 -20.28
CA LEU A 126 27.05 31.68 -21.22
C LEU A 126 27.43 33.10 -20.83
N THR A 127 27.69 33.36 -19.55
CA THR A 127 28.09 34.69 -19.04
C THR A 127 29.59 34.84 -18.79
N GLY A 128 30.34 33.74 -18.81
CA GLY A 128 31.80 33.70 -18.69
C GLY A 128 32.55 33.84 -20.01
#